data_AF-A0AAV2MID8-F1
#
_entry.id   AF-A0AAV2MID8-F1
#
_cell.length_a   1.000
_cell.length_b   1.000
_cell.length_c   1.000
_cell.angle_alpha   90.00
_cell.angle_beta   90.00
_cell.angle_gamma   90.00
#
_symmetry.space_group_name_H-M   'P 1'
#
loop_
_entity.id
_entity.type
_entity.pdbx_description
1 polymer ?
#
loop_
_entity_poly.entity_id
_entity_poly.type
_entity_poly.pdbx_seq_one_letter_code
_entity_poly.pdbx_strand_id
1 'polypeptide(L)'
;MIWSECKEIWSDGPREYVYHLWNVLDFGMLSIFAASFTARFMAFLKATKAQQYVDLHVPDEDLSNASLPEEVAYFTFARNKWRPSDPQIISEGLYAIAVVLSFSRIAYILPANESFGPLQISLGRTVKDIFKFMVIFIMVFVAFMIGMFNLYSYYLGAKYNPAFTT
;
A
#
# COMPACT_ATOMS: atom_id res chain seq x y z
N MET A 1 -7.46 -16.23 9.45
CA MET A 1 -6.98 -16.03 8.07
C MET A 1 -5.48 -16.22 7.98
N ILE A 2 -4.63 -15.40 8.61
CA ILE A 2 -3.16 -15.60 8.54
C ILE A 2 -2.74 -17.01 8.97
N TRP A 3 -3.26 -17.49 10.11
CA TRP A 3 -2.96 -18.85 10.58
C TRP A 3 -3.43 -19.95 9.62
N SER A 4 -4.58 -19.78 8.97
CA SER A 4 -5.09 -20.78 8.02
C SER A 4 -4.23 -20.85 6.76
N GLU A 5 -3.81 -19.70 6.22
CA GLU A 5 -2.87 -19.64 5.08
C GLU A 5 -1.51 -20.26 5.44
N CYS A 6 -0.98 -19.98 6.63
CA CYS A 6 0.27 -20.61 7.08
C CYS A 6 0.16 -22.13 7.15
N LYS A 7 -1.00 -22.65 7.58
CA LYS A 7 -1.26 -24.09 7.62
C LYS A 7 -1.34 -24.68 6.21
N GLU A 8 -1.98 -23.98 5.27
CA GLU A 8 -2.10 -24.39 3.87
C GLU A 8 -0.74 -24.43 3.17
N ILE A 9 0.09 -23.40 3.35
CA ILE A 9 1.48 -23.39 2.83
C ILE A 9 2.29 -24.57 3.38
N TRP A 10 2.08 -24.91 4.65
CA TRP A 10 2.77 -26.03 5.28
C TRP A 10 2.28 -27.40 4.80
N SER A 11 0.98 -27.56 4.54
CA SER A 11 0.42 -28.84 4.05
C SER A 11 0.71 -29.09 2.57
N ASP A 12 0.53 -28.07 1.73
CA ASP A 12 0.53 -28.21 0.28
C ASP A 12 1.93 -28.00 -0.30
N GLY A 13 2.80 -27.34 0.48
CA GLY A 13 4.16 -27.00 0.11
C GLY A 13 4.24 -25.69 -0.71
N PRO A 14 5.37 -24.99 -0.64
CA PRO A 14 5.52 -23.64 -1.21
C PRO A 14 5.44 -23.62 -2.75
N ARG A 15 5.79 -24.72 -3.41
CA ARG A 15 5.76 -24.80 -4.88
C ARG A 15 4.32 -24.80 -5.39
N GLU A 16 3.46 -25.65 -4.82
CA GLU A 16 2.06 -25.76 -5.23
C GLU A 16 1.29 -24.49 -4.89
N TYR A 17 1.57 -23.90 -3.72
CA TYR A 17 0.95 -22.64 -3.29
C TYR A 17 1.16 -21.50 -4.29
N VAL A 18 2.38 -21.34 -4.81
CA VAL A 18 2.71 -20.23 -5.74
C VAL A 18 2.16 -20.45 -7.15
N TYR A 19 1.86 -21.70 -7.54
CA TYR A 19 1.20 -21.96 -8.84
C TYR A 19 -0.23 -21.41 -8.88
N HIS A 20 -0.92 -21.33 -7.73
CA HIS A 20 -2.24 -20.73 -7.63
C HIS A 20 -2.15 -19.22 -7.39
N LEU A 21 -2.36 -18.42 -8.45
CA LEU A 21 -2.31 -16.95 -8.36
C LEU A 21 -3.22 -16.35 -7.27
N TRP A 22 -4.36 -17.00 -7.01
CA TRP A 22 -5.33 -16.56 -6.00
C TRP A 22 -4.76 -16.67 -4.57
N ASN A 23 -4.03 -17.74 -4.28
CA ASN A 23 -3.34 -17.94 -3.00
C ASN A 23 -2.24 -16.88 -2.81
N VAL A 24 -1.49 -16.56 -3.86
CA VAL A 24 -0.50 -15.48 -3.84
C VAL A 24 -1.14 -14.11 -3.57
N LEU A 25 -2.31 -13.85 -4.17
CA LEU A 25 -3.07 -12.62 -3.93
C LEU A 25 -3.53 -12.54 -2.46
N ASP A 26 -4.09 -13.62 -1.91
CA ASP A 26 -4.56 -13.68 -0.52
C ASP A 26 -3.41 -13.50 0.48
N PHE A 27 -2.28 -14.17 0.27
CA PHE A 27 -1.08 -13.95 1.07
C PHE A 27 -0.60 -12.50 0.99
N GLY A 28 -0.57 -11.93 -0.22
CA GLY A 28 -0.19 -10.54 -0.47
C GLY A 28 -1.08 -9.57 0.31
N MET A 29 -2.40 -9.72 0.22
CA MET A 29 -3.37 -8.89 0.95
C MET A 29 -3.18 -8.99 2.47
N LEU A 30 -3.01 -10.18 3.02
CA LEU A 30 -2.74 -10.36 4.45
C LEU A 30 -1.40 -9.77 4.89
N SER A 31 -0.37 -9.86 4.05
CA SER A 31 0.93 -9.26 4.33
C SER A 31 0.86 -7.73 4.37
N ILE A 32 0.06 -7.10 3.49
CA ILE A 32 -0.16 -5.65 3.49
C ILE A 32 -0.94 -5.23 4.73
N PHE A 33 -1.97 -5.99 5.15
CA PHE A 33 -2.64 -5.76 6.43
C PHE A 33 -1.67 -5.81 7.61
N ALA A 34 -0.83 -6.85 7.67
CA ALA A 34 0.17 -6.99 8.72
C ALA A 34 1.15 -5.81 8.74
N ALA A 35 1.66 -5.40 7.57
CA ALA A 35 2.55 -4.26 7.42
C ALA A 35 1.90 -2.93 7.85
N SER A 36 0.62 -2.73 7.53
CA SER A 36 -0.16 -1.58 7.98
C SER A 36 -0.26 -1.54 9.51
N PHE A 37 -0.64 -2.66 10.13
CA PHE A 37 -0.78 -2.72 11.59
C PHE A 37 0.55 -2.58 12.33
N THR A 38 1.65 -3.13 11.79
CA THR A 38 2.98 -2.94 12.40
C THR A 38 3.45 -1.49 12.30
N ALA A 39 3.22 -0.81 11.17
CA ALA A 39 3.53 0.61 11.03
C ALA A 39 2.72 1.47 12.02
N ARG A 40 1.41 1.17 12.17
CA ARG A 40 0.55 1.85 13.14
C ARG A 40 0.98 1.58 14.59
N PHE A 41 1.38 0.35 14.90
CA PHE A 41 1.91 0.00 16.20
C PHE A 41 3.23 0.72 16.50
N MET A 42 4.12 0.85 15.51
CA MET A 42 5.35 1.62 15.66
C MET A 42 5.06 3.11 15.92
N ALA A 43 4.09 3.70 15.22
CA ALA A 43 3.64 5.08 15.49
C ALA A 43 3.13 5.24 16.93
N PHE A 44 2.30 4.29 17.38
CA PHE A 44 1.78 4.27 18.76
C PHE A 44 2.92 4.18 19.79
N LEU A 45 3.87 3.27 19.64
CA LEU A 45 5.00 3.14 20.57
C LEU A 45 5.84 4.42 20.68
N LYS A 46 6.06 5.12 19.56
CA LYS A 46 6.79 6.39 19.58
C LYS A 46 6.00 7.48 20.30
N ALA A 47 4.69 7.57 20.08
CA ALA A 47 3.82 8.50 20.78
C ALA A 47 3.76 8.20 22.29
N THR A 48 3.68 6.93 22.70
CA THR A 48 3.71 6.54 24.12
C THR A 48 5.04 6.93 24.79
N LYS A 49 6.17 6.72 24.11
CA LYS A 49 7.49 7.16 24.62
C LYS A 49 7.58 8.68 24.77
N ALA A 50 7.04 9.42 23.80
CA ALA A 50 6.98 10.88 23.87
C ALA A 50 6.11 11.36 25.04
N GLN A 51 4.95 10.74 25.26
CA GLN A 51 4.09 11.04 26.40
C GLN A 51 4.79 10.76 27.74
N GLN A 52 5.40 9.58 27.88
CA GLN A 52 6.15 9.22 29.09
C GLN A 52 7.29 10.20 29.39
N TYR A 53 7.97 10.70 28.36
CA TYR A 53 9.00 11.71 28.53
C TYR A 53 8.44 13.00 29.11
N VAL A 54 7.32 13.48 28.58
CA VAL A 54 6.62 14.68 29.05
C VAL A 54 6.18 14.51 30.50
N ASP A 55 5.51 13.40 30.84
CA ASP A 55 5.01 13.13 32.19
C ASP A 55 6.13 13.11 33.25
N LEU A 56 7.36 12.73 32.87
CA LEU A 56 8.51 12.64 33.78
C LEU A 56 9.32 13.93 33.90
N HIS A 57 9.42 14.72 32.83
CA HIS A 57 10.35 15.86 32.75
C HIS A 57 9.67 17.23 32.70
N VAL A 58 8.37 17.30 32.45
CA VAL A 58 7.60 18.55 32.38
C VAL A 58 6.66 18.61 33.59
N PRO A 59 6.96 19.45 34.60
CA PRO A 59 6.13 19.60 35.78
C PRO A 59 4.91 20.51 35.56
N ASP A 60 4.88 21.28 34.45
CA ASP A 60 3.80 22.22 34.13
C ASP A 60 2.55 21.51 33.59
N GLU A 61 1.36 21.98 33.99
CA GLU A 61 0.07 21.49 33.47
C GLU A 61 -0.13 21.81 31.97
N ASP A 62 0.51 22.90 31.48
CA ASP A 62 0.35 23.39 30.11
C ASP A 62 1.61 23.19 29.25
N LEU A 63 1.48 22.33 28.23
CA LEU A 63 2.55 21.99 27.28
C LEU A 63 2.89 23.12 26.28
N SER A 64 2.10 24.19 26.25
CA SER A 64 2.19 25.27 25.25
C SER A 64 3.40 26.18 25.44
N ASN A 65 3.89 26.34 26.67
CA ASN A 65 5.02 27.21 27.01
C ASN A 65 6.31 26.45 27.34
N ALA A 66 6.27 25.12 27.38
CA ALA A 66 7.42 24.28 27.74
C ALA A 66 8.39 24.12 26.55
N SER A 67 9.69 24.34 26.79
CA SER A 67 10.74 24.09 25.80
C SER A 67 11.00 22.58 25.67
N LEU A 68 10.36 21.92 24.71
CA LEU A 68 10.50 20.49 24.44
C LEU A 68 11.65 20.21 23.45
N PRO A 69 12.32 19.05 23.55
CA PRO A 69 13.20 18.56 22.49
C PRO A 69 12.44 18.39 21.17
N GLU A 70 13.08 18.67 20.04
CA GLU A 70 12.44 18.61 18.70
C GLU A 70 11.75 17.26 18.42
N GLU A 71 12.31 16.15 18.91
CA GLU A 71 11.76 14.80 18.74
C GLU A 71 10.41 14.60 19.45
N VAL A 72 10.22 15.25 20.61
CA VAL A 72 8.98 15.18 21.39
C VAL A 72 7.99 16.23 20.90
N ALA A 73 8.48 17.43 20.58
CA ALA A 73 7.69 18.51 19.99
C ALA A 73 7.04 18.10 18.67
N TYR A 74 7.65 17.20 17.89
CA TYR A 74 7.06 16.67 16.67
C TYR A 74 5.65 16.09 16.86
N PHE A 75 5.40 15.41 18.00
CA PHE A 75 4.11 14.78 18.28
C PHE A 75 3.00 15.76 18.67
N THR A 76 3.33 17.05 18.89
CA THR A 76 2.32 18.10 19.12
C THR A 76 1.85 18.74 17.81
N PHE A 77 2.54 18.49 16.69
CA PHE A 77 2.21 19.09 15.41
C PHE A 77 0.98 18.47 14.74
N ALA A 78 0.21 19.34 14.07
CA ALA A 78 -0.90 18.92 13.23
C ALA A 78 -0.41 18.23 11.94
N ARG A 79 -1.31 17.47 11.31
CA ARG A 79 -1.04 16.64 10.12
C ARG A 79 -0.35 17.37 8.97
N ASN A 80 -0.60 18.67 8.79
CA ASN A 80 0.02 19.48 7.75
C ASN A 80 1.54 19.66 7.91
N LYS A 81 2.08 19.43 9.11
CA LYS A 81 3.51 19.53 9.43
C LYS A 81 4.17 18.17 9.63
N TRP A 82 3.44 17.07 9.44
CA TRP A 82 4.02 15.74 9.55
C TRP A 82 5.04 15.48 8.44
N ARG A 83 6.03 14.66 8.75
CA ARG A 83 7.02 14.26 7.75
C ARG A 83 6.32 13.39 6.68
N PRO A 84 6.67 13.53 5.39
CA PRO A 84 6.06 12.72 4.32
C PRO A 84 6.21 11.20 4.51
N SER A 85 7.26 10.78 5.23
CA SER A 85 7.57 9.38 5.54
C SER A 85 7.07 8.94 6.92
N ASP A 86 6.09 9.63 7.51
CA ASP A 86 5.58 9.28 8.83
C ASP A 86 4.93 7.88 8.84
N PRO A 87 5.25 7.00 9.80
CA PRO A 87 4.68 5.65 9.87
C PRO A 87 3.15 5.63 9.91
N GLN A 88 2.51 6.67 10.45
CA GLN A 88 1.05 6.80 10.46
C GLN A 88 0.50 6.95 9.03
N ILE A 89 1.11 7.80 8.20
CA ILE A 89 0.69 8.02 6.80
C ILE A 89 0.89 6.74 5.98
N ILE A 90 2.03 6.07 6.17
CA ILE A 90 2.32 4.79 5.51
C ILE A 90 1.27 3.74 5.91
N SER A 91 0.92 3.67 7.20
CA SER A 91 -0.10 2.74 7.68
C SER A 91 -1.47 3.00 7.04
N GLU A 92 -1.89 4.27 6.91
CA GLU A 92 -3.17 4.62 6.29
C GLU A 92 -3.20 4.25 4.80
N GLY A 93 -2.10 4.47 4.07
CA GLY A 93 -1.99 4.10 2.66
C GLY A 93 -2.04 2.58 2.45
N LEU A 94 -1.25 1.83 3.22
CA LEU A 94 -1.25 0.37 3.15
C LEU A 94 -2.61 -0.22 3.56
N TYR A 95 -3.25 0.33 4.59
CA TYR A 95 -4.58 -0.08 5.03
C TYR A 95 -5.61 0.11 3.92
N ALA A 96 -5.62 1.26 3.25
CA ALA A 96 -6.55 1.54 2.16
C ALA A 96 -6.38 0.54 1.00
N ILE A 97 -5.13 0.24 0.61
CA ILE A 97 -4.83 -0.76 -0.42
C ILE A 97 -5.33 -2.14 0.02
N ALA A 98 -5.05 -2.55 1.26
CA ALA A 98 -5.48 -3.84 1.78
C ALA A 98 -7.00 -4.00 1.81
N VAL A 99 -7.74 -2.93 2.16
CA VAL A 99 -9.21 -2.92 2.14
C VAL A 99 -9.73 -3.14 0.72
N VAL A 100 -9.17 -2.46 -0.29
CA VAL A 100 -9.57 -2.66 -1.70
C VAL A 100 -9.29 -4.09 -2.15
N LEU A 101 -8.09 -4.61 -1.85
CA LEU A 101 -7.73 -6.00 -2.18
C LEU A 101 -8.63 -7.01 -1.46
N SER A 102 -9.10 -6.73 -0.24
CA SER A 102 -9.95 -7.67 0.50
C SER A 102 -11.27 -7.98 -0.21
N PHE A 103 -11.79 -7.07 -1.05
CA PHE A 103 -12.99 -7.31 -1.84
C PHE A 103 -12.79 -8.32 -2.97
N SER A 104 -11.55 -8.56 -3.42
CA SER A 104 -11.30 -9.56 -4.47
C SER A 104 -11.69 -10.97 -4.03
N ARG A 105 -11.74 -11.24 -2.71
CA ARG A 105 -12.11 -12.54 -2.14
C ARG A 105 -13.55 -12.95 -2.43
N ILE A 106 -14.42 -12.02 -2.83
CA ILE A 106 -15.78 -12.35 -3.29
C ILE A 106 -15.73 -13.34 -4.46
N ALA A 107 -14.66 -13.30 -5.27
CA ALA A 107 -14.43 -14.24 -6.35
C ALA A 107 -14.35 -15.72 -5.91
N TYR A 108 -14.11 -16.03 -4.64
CA TYR A 108 -14.15 -17.42 -4.16
C TYR A 108 -15.58 -17.95 -3.98
N ILE A 109 -16.56 -17.08 -3.81
CA ILE A 109 -17.96 -17.45 -3.54
C ILE A 109 -18.78 -17.48 -4.83
N LEU A 110 -18.44 -16.65 -5.82
CA LEU A 110 -19.13 -16.54 -7.09
C LEU A 110 -19.29 -17.86 -7.90
N PRO A 111 -18.34 -18.81 -7.90
CA PRO A 111 -18.48 -20.06 -8.64
C PRO A 111 -19.57 -20.98 -8.07
N ALA A 112 -19.96 -20.79 -6.80
CA ALA A 112 -20.96 -21.64 -6.15
C ALA A 112 -22.39 -21.40 -6.67
N ASN A 113 -22.61 -20.32 -7.44
CA ASN A 113 -23.90 -20.02 -8.04
C ASN A 113 -23.94 -20.42 -9.52
N GLU A 114 -25.01 -21.11 -9.94
CA GLU A 114 -25.22 -21.62 -11.30
C GLU A 114 -25.15 -20.51 -12.36
N SER A 115 -25.67 -19.32 -12.05
CA SER A 115 -25.67 -18.19 -12.99
C SER A 115 -24.33 -17.46 -13.08
N PHE A 116 -23.57 -17.37 -11.97
CA PHE A 116 -22.33 -16.60 -11.91
C PHE A 116 -21.07 -17.41 -12.23
N GLY A 117 -21.11 -18.74 -12.10
CA GLY A 117 -19.98 -19.62 -12.41
C GLY A 117 -19.47 -19.46 -13.85
N PRO A 118 -20.31 -19.65 -14.90
CA PRO A 118 -19.89 -19.50 -16.29
C PRO A 118 -19.34 -18.10 -16.62
N LEU A 119 -19.91 -17.06 -15.99
CA LEU A 119 -19.48 -15.67 -16.16
C LEU A 119 -18.06 -15.44 -15.61
N GLN A 120 -17.75 -15.99 -14.43
CA GLN A 120 -16.42 -15.85 -13.85
C GLN A 120 -15.36 -16.60 -14.66
N ILE A 121 -15.69 -17.77 -15.20
CA ILE A 121 -14.75 -18.55 -16.04
C ILE A 121 -14.46 -17.80 -17.35
N SER A 122 -15.47 -17.18 -17.98
CA SER A 122 -15.27 -16.41 -19.20
C SER A 122 -14.42 -15.15 -18.93
N LEU A 123 -14.70 -14.43 -17.84
CA LEU A 123 -13.90 -13.28 -17.40
C LEU A 123 -12.45 -13.65 -17.09
N GLY A 124 -12.22 -14.78 -16.42
CA GLY A 124 -10.87 -15.26 -16.14
C GLY A 124 -10.04 -15.56 -17.40
N ARG A 125 -10.69 -16.04 -18.47
CA ARG A 125 -10.03 -16.29 -19.77
C ARG A 125 -9.69 -14.99 -20.49
N THR A 126 -10.63 -14.03 -20.55
CA THR A 126 -10.38 -12.74 -21.22
C THR A 126 -9.30 -11.94 -20.52
N VAL A 127 -9.23 -11.95 -19.19
CA VAL A 127 -8.15 -11.30 -18.43
C VAL A 127 -6.78 -11.88 -18.80
N LYS A 128 -6.67 -13.21 -18.90
CA LYS A 128 -5.42 -13.87 -19.34
C LYS A 128 -5.02 -13.48 -20.76
N ASP A 129 -5.99 -13.28 -21.65
CA ASP A 129 -5.72 -12.84 -23.01
C ASP A 129 -5.31 -11.36 -23.06
N ILE A 130 -5.91 -10.49 -22.23
CA ILE A 130 -5.50 -9.07 -22.09
C ILE A 130 -4.03 -8.96 -21.68
N PHE A 131 -3.56 -9.79 -20.74
CA PHE A 131 -2.15 -9.77 -20.33
C PHE A 131 -1.16 -10.04 -21.47
N LYS A 132 -1.54 -10.84 -22.48
CA LYS A 132 -0.69 -11.06 -23.67
C LYS A 132 -0.54 -9.79 -24.49
N PHE A 133 -1.62 -9.02 -24.65
CA PHE A 133 -1.61 -7.75 -25.39
C PHE A 133 -0.93 -6.62 -24.60
N MET A 134 -1.00 -6.65 -23.26
CA MET A 134 -0.37 -5.66 -22.40
C MET A 134 1.15 -5.53 -22.63
N VAL A 135 1.83 -6.61 -23.02
CA VAL A 135 3.28 -6.57 -23.31
C VAL A 135 3.59 -5.62 -24.48
N ILE A 136 2.84 -5.73 -25.58
CA ILE A 136 3.02 -4.85 -26.75
C ILE A 136 2.63 -3.41 -26.38
N PHE A 137 1.54 -3.26 -25.62
CA PHE A 137 1.10 -1.94 -25.16
C PHE A 137 2.16 -1.23 -24.32
N ILE A 138 2.77 -1.91 -23.34
CA ILE A 138 3.84 -1.36 -22.49
C ILE A 138 5.07 -0.99 -23.33
N MET A 139 5.46 -1.81 -24.31
CA MET A 139 6.58 -1.53 -25.20
C MET A 139 6.36 -0.21 -25.98
N VAL A 140 5.18 -0.05 -26.57
CA VAL A 140 4.82 1.18 -27.29
C VAL A 140 4.75 2.36 -26.33
N PHE A 141 4.10 2.20 -25.18
CA PHE A 141 3.97 3.25 -24.17
C PHE A 141 5.33 3.77 -23.69
N VAL A 142 6.28 2.88 -23.39
CA VAL A 142 7.62 3.26 -22.95
C VAL A 142 8.40 3.95 -24.07
N ALA A 143 8.30 3.48 -25.31
CA ALA A 143 8.97 4.13 -26.44
C ALA A 143 8.49 5.58 -26.63
N PHE A 144 7.18 5.82 -26.56
CA PHE A 144 6.61 7.17 -26.60
C PHE A 144 6.97 7.99 -25.37
N MET A 145 6.95 7.41 -24.16
CA MET A 145 7.33 8.08 -22.92
C MET A 145 8.77 8.62 -23.00
N ILE A 146 9.72 7.79 -23.45
CA ILE A 146 11.12 8.19 -23.62
C ILE A 146 11.25 9.26 -24.72
N GLY A 147 10.55 9.10 -25.85
CA GLY A 147 10.55 10.09 -26.92
C GLY A 147 10.06 11.47 -26.46
N MET A 148 8.96 11.51 -25.70
CA MET A 148 8.39 12.74 -25.15
C MET A 148 9.28 13.36 -24.08
N PHE A 149 9.86 12.53 -23.19
CA PHE A 149 10.82 13.00 -22.18
C PHE A 149 12.05 13.65 -22.85
N ASN A 150 12.65 12.99 -23.85
CA ASN A 150 13.82 13.53 -24.54
C ASN A 150 13.53 14.83 -25.31
N LEU A 151 12.31 14.98 -25.85
CA LEU A 151 11.90 16.18 -26.55
C LEU A 151 11.69 17.37 -25.61
N TYR A 152 11.07 17.13 -24.44
CA TYR A 152 10.62 18.19 -23.55
C TYR A 152 11.51 18.44 -22.33
N SER A 153 12.50 17.59 -22.03
CA SER A 153 13.37 17.70 -20.85
C SER A 153 14.08 19.07 -20.75
N TYR A 154 14.52 19.63 -21.88
CA TYR A 154 15.20 20.93 -21.94
C TYR A 154 14.29 22.13 -21.65
N TYR A 155 12.97 21.96 -21.70
CA TYR A 155 11.99 23.05 -21.56
C TYR A 155 11.45 23.19 -20.12
N LEU A 156 12.20 22.71 -19.12
CA LEU A 156 11.87 22.89 -17.71
C LEU A 156 11.72 24.40 -17.38
N GLY A 157 10.56 24.80 -16.84
CA GLY A 157 10.27 26.20 -16.49
C GLY A 157 9.86 27.11 -17.67
N ALA A 158 9.96 26.63 -18.92
CA ALA A 158 9.57 27.37 -20.13
C ALA A 158 8.23 26.88 -20.73
N LYS A 159 7.54 25.96 -20.04
CA LYS A 159 6.24 25.42 -20.43
C LYS A 159 5.14 25.87 -19.48
N TYR A 160 3.94 26.05 -20.02
CA TYR A 160 2.74 26.32 -19.23
C TYR A 160 2.32 25.14 -18.33
N ASN A 161 2.55 23.89 -18.77
CA ASN A 161 2.23 22.68 -18.01
C ASN A 161 3.52 21.95 -17.61
N PRO A 162 3.65 21.49 -16.34
CA PRO A 162 4.82 20.76 -15.84
C PRO A 162 5.02 19.33 -16.41
N ALA A 163 4.14 18.84 -17.28
CA ALA A 163 4.27 17.49 -17.85
C ALA A 163 5.50 17.32 -18.77
N PHE A 164 6.05 16.09 -18.78
CA PHE A 164 7.14 15.61 -19.65
C PHE A 164 8.54 16.17 -19.37
N THR A 165 8.76 16.79 -18.22
CA THR A 165 10.05 17.41 -17.86
C THR A 165 10.77 16.72 -16.69
N THR A 166 10.17 15.69 -16.09
CA THR A 166 10.70 14.90 -14.96
C THR A 166 10.85 13.45 -15.34
#